data_AF-A0A1F6JSS2-F1
#
_entry.id   AF-A0A1F6JSS2-F1
#
_cell.length_a   1.000
_cell.length_b   1.000
_cell.length_c   1.000
_cell.angle_alpha   90.00
_cell.angle_beta   90.00
_cell.angle_gamma   90.00
#
_symmetry.space_group_name_H-M   'P 1'
#
loop_
_entity.id
_entity.type
_entity.pdbx_description
1 polymer ?
#
loop_
_entity_poly.entity_id
_entity_poly.type
_entity_poly.pdbx_seq_one_letter_code
_entity_poly.pdbx_strand_id
1 'polypeptide(L)'
;MGSDKNTDYKNLIAEVIKKQMIILGPNITLVKARNVKGLKIDDNGVVTEMSGPPQELIQELISQFVQLSGLIVQKTLEPLLANYPKPDSQAILKNINNQIKNKQGESQDGNR
;
A
#
# COMPACT_ATOMS: atom_id res chain seq x y z
N MET A 1 -31.14 0.22 14.59
CA MET A 1 -30.33 -0.73 13.80
C MET A 1 -28.91 -0.19 13.76
N GLY A 2 -28.04 -0.67 14.65
CA GLY A 2 -26.63 -0.27 14.63
C GLY A 2 -25.91 -1.08 13.56
N SER A 3 -25.24 -0.43 12.61
CA SER A 3 -24.33 -1.11 11.71
C SER A 3 -23.20 -1.71 12.54
N ASP A 4 -22.95 -3.00 12.34
CA ASP A 4 -21.89 -3.71 13.02
C ASP A 4 -20.56 -3.13 12.51
N LYS A 5 -19.82 -2.37 13.33
CA LYS A 5 -18.64 -1.59 12.92
C LYS A 5 -17.63 -2.42 12.10
N ASN A 6 -17.53 -3.71 12.40
CA ASN A 6 -16.65 -4.64 11.69
C ASN A 6 -17.07 -4.84 10.22
N THR A 7 -18.38 -4.85 9.95
CA THR A 7 -18.94 -4.92 8.59
C THR A 7 -18.62 -3.65 7.81
N ASP A 8 -18.68 -2.47 8.44
CA ASP A 8 -18.35 -1.19 7.81
C ASP A 8 -16.88 -1.14 7.38
N TYR A 9 -15.95 -1.59 8.25
CA TYR A 9 -14.52 -1.66 7.90
C TYR A 9 -14.22 -2.70 6.81
N LYS A 10 -14.89 -3.86 6.86
CA LYS A 10 -14.77 -4.90 5.83
C LYS A 10 -15.17 -4.37 4.46
N ASN A 11 -16.27 -3.62 4.40
CA ASN A 11 -16.75 -2.99 3.17
C ASN A 11 -15.77 -1.93 2.67
N LEU A 12 -15.21 -1.11 3.56
CA LEU A 12 -14.20 -0.11 3.19
C LEU A 12 -12.95 -0.75 2.58
N ILE A 13 -12.41 -1.79 3.21
CA ILE A 13 -11.25 -2.54 2.70
C ILE A 13 -11.56 -3.10 1.31
N ALA A 14 -12.72 -3.74 1.14
CA ALA A 14 -13.13 -4.29 -0.16
C ALA A 14 -13.28 -3.19 -1.23
N GLU A 15 -13.83 -2.03 -0.88
CA GLU A 15 -13.97 -0.91 -1.81
C GLU A 15 -12.59 -0.36 -2.24
N VAL A 16 -11.66 -0.20 -1.29
CA VAL A 16 -10.28 0.21 -1.58
C VAL A 16 -9.62 -0.77 -2.54
N ILE A 17 -9.71 -2.08 -2.27
CA ILE A 17 -9.17 -3.13 -3.14
C ILE A 17 -9.76 -3.00 -4.55
N LYS A 18 -11.09 -2.91 -4.67
CA LYS A 18 -11.75 -2.80 -5.98
C LYS A 18 -11.32 -1.55 -6.76
N LYS A 19 -11.17 -0.40 -6.10
CA LYS A 19 -10.64 0.80 -6.76
C LYS A 19 -9.19 0.60 -7.23
N GLN A 20 -8.36 -0.05 -6.42
CA GLN A 20 -6.98 -0.35 -6.81
C GLN A 20 -6.91 -1.36 -7.97
N MET A 21 -7.84 -2.33 -8.05
CA MET A 21 -7.94 -3.25 -9.19
C MET A 21 -8.20 -2.53 -10.51
N ILE A 22 -8.95 -1.42 -10.49
CA ILE A 22 -9.18 -0.57 -11.68
C ILE A 22 -7.89 0.16 -12.08
N ILE A 23 -7.10 0.63 -11.12
CA ILE A 23 -5.92 1.46 -11.36
C ILE A 23 -4.69 0.62 -11.73
N LEU A 24 -4.41 -0.44 -10.96
CA LEU A 24 -3.20 -1.25 -11.05
C LEU A 24 -3.44 -2.59 -11.75
N GLY A 25 -4.70 -2.91 -12.06
CA GLY A 25 -5.12 -4.22 -12.52
C GLY A 25 -5.39 -5.22 -11.38
N PRO A 26 -6.21 -6.26 -11.66
CA PRO A 26 -6.65 -7.22 -10.66
C PRO A 26 -5.47 -8.01 -10.05
N ASN A 27 -4.58 -8.53 -10.89
CA ASN A 27 -3.50 -9.41 -10.45
C ASN A 27 -2.55 -8.72 -9.44
N ILE A 28 -2.06 -7.52 -9.77
CA ILE A 28 -1.13 -6.79 -8.90
C ILE A 28 -1.80 -6.43 -7.59
N THR A 29 -3.04 -5.95 -7.67
CA THR A 29 -3.81 -5.53 -6.50
C THR A 29 -4.05 -6.68 -5.54
N LEU A 30 -4.50 -7.83 -6.04
CA LEU A 30 -4.78 -9.00 -5.22
C LEU A 30 -3.50 -9.55 -4.56
N VAL A 31 -2.38 -9.59 -5.29
CA VAL A 31 -1.09 -10.00 -4.71
C VAL A 31 -0.70 -9.10 -3.54
N LYS A 32 -0.86 -7.78 -3.67
CA LYS A 32 -0.54 -6.84 -2.60
C LYS A 32 -1.51 -6.93 -1.43
N ALA A 33 -2.80 -6.98 -1.70
CA ALA A 33 -3.80 -7.03 -0.64
C ALA A 33 -3.72 -8.33 0.18
N ARG A 34 -3.37 -9.46 -0.45
CA ARG A 34 -3.15 -10.76 0.22
C ARG A 34 -1.89 -10.81 1.09
N ASN A 35 -0.99 -9.83 1.00
CA ASN A 35 0.18 -9.74 1.89
C ASN A 35 -0.17 -9.16 3.27
N VAL A 36 -1.35 -8.56 3.43
CA VAL A 36 -1.84 -8.05 4.72
C VAL A 36 -2.20 -9.24 5.59
N LYS A 37 -1.50 -9.40 6.71
CA LYS A 37 -1.76 -10.52 7.62
C LYS A 37 -3.13 -10.32 8.26
N GLY A 38 -3.93 -11.37 8.31
CA GLY A 38 -5.28 -11.31 8.87
C GLY A 38 -6.35 -10.89 7.87
N LEU A 39 -6.02 -10.63 6.59
CA LEU A 39 -7.01 -10.53 5.51
C LEU A 39 -7.03 -11.79 4.65
N LYS A 40 -8.22 -12.34 4.38
CA LYS A 40 -8.45 -13.24 3.25
C LYS A 40 -9.31 -12.56 2.22
N ILE A 41 -8.88 -12.64 0.96
CA ILE A 41 -9.49 -11.92 -0.15
C ILE A 41 -9.64 -12.89 -1.32
N ASP A 42 -10.84 -12.98 -1.87
CA ASP A 42 -11.13 -13.79 -3.05
C ASP A 42 -10.59 -13.14 -4.35
N ASP A 43 -10.80 -13.80 -5.49
CA ASP A 43 -10.32 -13.29 -6.78
C ASP A 43 -11.12 -12.11 -7.32
N ASN A 44 -12.24 -11.75 -6.68
CA ASN A 44 -13.08 -10.61 -7.02
C ASN A 44 -12.78 -9.37 -6.15
N GLY A 45 -11.76 -9.45 -5.29
CA GLY A 45 -11.42 -8.38 -4.36
C GLY A 45 -12.40 -8.25 -3.19
N VAL A 46 -13.18 -9.30 -2.90
CA VAL A 46 -14.05 -9.36 -1.73
C VAL A 46 -13.27 -9.92 -0.56
N VAL A 47 -13.33 -9.22 0.57
CA VAL A 47 -12.76 -9.69 1.83
C VAL A 47 -13.66 -10.81 2.35
N THR A 48 -13.13 -12.02 2.49
CA THR A 48 -13.87 -13.18 3.01
C THR A 48 -13.70 -13.29 4.52
N GLU A 49 -12.50 -13.04 5.03
CA GLU A 49 -12.18 -13.08 6.47
C GLU A 49 -11.31 -11.88 6.89
N MET A 50 -11.52 -11.43 8.14
CA MET A 50 -10.72 -10.42 8.82
C MET A 50 -10.37 -10.92 10.21
N SER A 51 -9.09 -10.84 10.58
CA SER A 51 -8.57 -11.18 11.91
C SER A 51 -7.64 -10.09 12.39
N GLY A 52 -7.90 -9.57 13.59
CA GLY A 52 -7.15 -8.46 14.18
C GLY A 52 -7.89 -7.11 14.13
N PRO A 53 -7.26 -6.04 14.64
CA PRO A 53 -7.86 -4.71 14.69
C PRO A 53 -8.08 -4.12 13.29
N PRO A 54 -9.31 -3.70 12.91
CA PRO A 54 -9.61 -3.21 11.57
C PRO A 54 -8.74 -2.03 11.11
N GLN A 55 -8.39 -1.14 12.03
CA GLN A 55 -7.56 0.03 11.76
C GLN A 55 -6.14 -0.37 11.34
N GLU A 56 -5.57 -1.37 12.00
CA GLU A 56 -4.24 -1.91 11.67
C GLU A 56 -4.27 -2.58 10.29
N LEU A 57 -5.31 -3.35 9.99
CA LEU A 57 -5.47 -4.00 8.69
C LEU A 57 -5.58 -2.99 7.53
N ILE A 58 -6.32 -1.90 7.73
CA ILE A 58 -6.44 -0.82 6.74
C ILE A 58 -5.08 -0.13 6.53
N GLN A 59 -4.38 0.14 7.62
CA GLN A 59 -3.07 0.79 7.56
C GLN A 59 -2.03 -0.08 6.84
N GLU A 60 -2.00 -1.38 7.13
CA GLU A 60 -1.15 -2.34 6.42
C GLU A 60 -1.50 -2.41 4.93
N LEU A 61 -2.78 -2.43 4.58
CA LEU A 61 -3.23 -2.41 3.18
C LEU A 61 -2.74 -1.16 2.44
N ILE A 62 -2.91 0.01 3.06
CA ILE A 62 -2.42 1.28 2.49
C ILE A 62 -0.90 1.23 2.32
N SER A 63 -0.18 0.71 3.32
CA SER A 63 1.28 0.54 3.27
C SER A 63 1.72 -0.32 2.09
N GLN A 64 1.02 -1.44 1.80
CA GLN A 64 1.32 -2.29 0.64
C GLN A 64 1.26 -1.51 -0.69
N PHE A 65 0.26 -0.65 -0.86
CA PHE A 65 0.10 0.13 -2.08
C PHE A 65 1.07 1.32 -2.18
N VAL A 66 1.36 2.01 -1.07
CA VAL A 66 2.36 3.09 -1.03
C VAL A 66 3.77 2.55 -1.32
N GLN A 67 4.11 1.37 -0.78
CA GLN A 67 5.38 0.71 -1.08
C GLN A 67 5.49 0.37 -2.55
N LEU A 68 4.41 -0.18 -3.14
CA LEU A 68 4.38 -0.50 -4.55
C LEU A 68 4.54 0.75 -5.42
N SER A 69 3.85 1.86 -5.12
CA SER A 69 3.97 3.09 -5.90
C SER A 69 5.40 3.66 -5.85
N GLY A 70 6.04 3.61 -4.67
CA GLY A 70 7.45 3.97 -4.52
C GLY A 70 8.37 3.11 -5.40
N LEU A 71 8.16 1.79 -5.42
CA LEU A 71 8.94 0.87 -6.25
C LEU A 71 8.72 1.10 -7.74
N ILE A 72 7.48 1.39 -8.17
CA ILE A 72 7.18 1.71 -9.57
C ILE A 72 7.96 2.95 -9.98
N VAL A 73 7.87 4.04 -9.21
CA VAL A 73 8.60 5.28 -9.49
C VAL A 73 10.11 5.03 -9.50
N GLN A 74 10.64 4.29 -8.54
CA GLN A 74 12.07 3.99 -8.48
C GLN A 74 12.51 3.21 -9.74
N LYS A 75 11.78 2.16 -10.11
CA LYS A 75 12.15 1.29 -11.24
C LYS A 75 11.97 1.94 -12.60
N THR A 76 11.09 2.93 -12.73
CA THR A 76 10.98 3.70 -13.98
C THR A 76 12.02 4.80 -14.07
N LEU A 77 12.32 5.49 -12.96
CA LEU A 77 13.28 6.62 -12.97
C LEU A 77 14.74 6.17 -12.94
N GLU A 78 15.08 5.07 -12.28
CA GLU A 78 16.45 4.53 -12.21
C GLU A 78 17.13 4.40 -13.59
N PRO A 79 16.54 3.72 -14.60
CA PRO A 79 17.16 3.63 -15.93
C PRO A 79 17.16 4.96 -16.69
N LEU A 80 16.17 5.84 -16.45
CA LEU A 80 16.12 7.14 -17.11
C LEU A 80 17.25 8.05 -16.61
N LEU A 81 17.43 8.11 -15.28
CA LEU A 81 18.44 8.92 -14.61
C LEU A 81 19.87 8.42 -14.87
N ALA A 82 20.05 7.14 -15.21
CA ALA A 82 21.34 6.59 -15.63
C ALA A 82 21.92 7.29 -16.88
N ASN A 83 21.06 7.92 -17.69
CA ASN A 83 21.45 8.65 -18.91
C ASN A 83 21.77 10.14 -18.64
N TYR A 84 21.69 10.61 -17.40
CA TYR A 84 21.92 12.01 -17.00
C TYR A 84 23.22 12.18 -16.17
N PRO A 85 23.75 13.40 -16.04
CA PRO A 85 24.95 13.68 -15.24
C PRO A 85 24.87 13.11 -13.81
N LYS A 86 25.93 12.41 -13.40
CA LYS A 86 25.97 11.57 -12.19
C LYS A 86 25.78 12.27 -10.82
N PRO A 87 26.23 13.51 -10.56
CA PRO A 87 26.03 14.09 -9.23
C PRO A 87 24.54 14.36 -8.92
N ASP A 88 23.74 14.72 -9.93
CA ASP A 88 22.33 15.08 -9.74
C ASP A 88 21.42 13.85 -9.66
N SER A 89 21.68 12.84 -10.50
CA SER A 89 20.88 11.61 -10.54
C SER A 89 20.98 10.79 -9.24
N GLN A 90 22.16 10.71 -8.62
CA GLN A 90 22.31 10.00 -7.34
C GLN A 90 21.59 10.70 -6.18
N ALA A 91 21.60 12.03 -6.15
CA ALA A 91 20.89 12.82 -5.14
C ALA A 91 19.37 12.60 -5.24
N ILE A 92 18.83 12.58 -6.47
CA ILE A 92 17.40 12.32 -6.73
C ILE A 92 17.00 10.92 -6.25
N LEU A 93 17.77 9.89 -6.59
CA LEU A 93 17.48 8.50 -6.17
C LEU A 93 17.54 8.34 -4.64
N LYS A 94 18.51 8.96 -3.97
CA LYS A 94 18.62 8.96 -2.51
C LYS A 94 17.38 9.60 -1.85
N ASN A 95 16.90 10.71 -2.40
CA ASN A 95 15.72 11.40 -1.88
C ASN A 95 14.44 10.58 -2.06
N ILE A 96 14.24 9.94 -3.21
CA ILE A 96 13.09 9.03 -3.45
C ILE A 96 13.08 7.91 -2.42
N ASN A 97 14.23 7.25 -2.21
CA ASN A 97 14.35 6.17 -1.23
C ASN A 97 14.05 6.62 0.21
N ASN A 98 14.49 7.83 0.58
CA ASN A 98 14.21 8.39 1.91
C ASN A 98 12.71 8.71 2.10
N GLN A 99 12.04 9.22 1.07
CA GLN A 99 10.59 9.48 1.13
C GLN A 99 9.77 8.19 1.28
N ILE A 100 10.19 7.11 0.62
CA ILE A 100 9.53 5.79 0.75
C ILE A 100 9.73 5.23 2.17
N LYS A 101 10.92 5.41 2.77
CA LYS A 101 11.24 4.92 4.13
C LYS A 101 10.53 5.73 5.23
N ASN A 102 10.49 7.06 5.13
CA ASN A 102 9.94 7.90 6.20
C ASN A 102 8.43 7.69 6.39
N LYS A 103 7.68 7.40 5.32
CA LYS A 103 6.24 7.07 5.41
C LYS A 103 5.94 5.73 6.10
N GLN A 104 6.96 4.90 6.39
CA GLN A 104 6.80 3.65 7.13
C GLN A 104 7.11 3.81 8.64
N GLY A 105 7.67 4.96 9.05
CA GLY A 105 8.10 5.21 10.44
C GLY A 105 7.14 6.04 11.29
N GLU A 106 6.16 6.73 10.70
CA GLU A 106 5.30 7.70 11.41
C GLU A 106 4.09 7.07 12.14
N SER A 107 4.20 5.83 12.63
CA SER A 107 3.06 5.13 13.28
C SER A 107 3.33 4.66 14.70
N GLN A 108 4.41 5.12 15.35
CA GLN A 108 4.71 4.72 16.74
C GLN A 108 4.99 5.85 17.74
N ASP A 109 4.88 7.13 17.38
CA ASP A 109 5.11 8.21 18.36
C ASP A 109 3.91 9.15 18.45
N GLY A 110 2.86 8.67 19.12
CA GLY A 110 1.62 9.41 19.35
C GLY A 110 0.93 9.06 20.67
N ASN A 111 1.67 8.55 21.65
CA ASN A 111 1.15 8.38 23.01
C ASN A 111 2.24 8.68 24.03
N ARG A 112 2.35 9.97 24.37
CA ARG A 112 2.97 10.46 25.60
C ARG A 112 1.96 11.32 26.33
#